data_AF-A0A1F5DMF0-F1
#
_entry.id   AF-A0A1F5DMF0-F1
#
_cell.length_a   1.000
_cell.length_b   1.000
_cell.length_c   1.000
_cell.angle_alpha   90.00
_cell.angle_beta   90.00
_cell.angle_gamma   90.00
#
_symmetry.space_group_name_H-M   'P 1'
#
loop_
_entity.id
_entity.type
_entity.pdbx_description
1 polymer ?
#
loop_
_entity_poly.entity_id
_entity_poly.type
_entity_poly.pdbx_seq_one_letter_code
_entity_poly.pdbx_strand_id
1 'polypeptide(L)'
;MKLEDHEARCLQLLGKPFTEIHVWLDRHQDFEKHPFVSDDHRVIHHHFEGLQQIRDEFVSWAILPALAHIMDDCLGYIPTKEEYLAGVVDRYGRPQNQKLLNPRWFENFMHWDIPK
;
A
#
# COMPACT_ATOMS: atom_id res chain seq x y z
N MET A 1 -2.01 -8.16 4.32
CA MET A 1 -1.90 -8.43 5.77
C MET A 1 -3.24 -8.09 6.40
N LYS A 2 -3.41 -8.18 7.72
CA LYS A 2 -4.61 -7.62 8.37
C LYS A 2 -4.32 -6.20 8.86
N LEU A 3 -5.37 -5.44 9.18
CA LEU A 3 -5.26 -4.08 9.70
C LEU A 3 -4.30 -4.01 10.90
N GLU A 4 -4.43 -4.93 11.86
CA GLU A 4 -3.63 -4.94 13.08
C GLU A 4 -2.13 -5.16 12.80
N ASP A 5 -1.80 -5.92 11.74
CA ASP A 5 -0.42 -6.14 11.34
C ASP A 5 0.19 -4.87 10.75
N HIS A 6 -0.57 -4.12 9.95
CA HIS A 6 -0.14 -2.83 9.39
C HIS A 6 0.03 -1.77 10.48
N GLU A 7 -0.92 -1.71 11.43
CA GLU A 7 -0.83 -0.81 12.57
C GLU A 7 0.41 -1.11 13.43
N ALA A 8 0.70 -2.39 13.67
CA ALA A 8 1.90 -2.80 14.39
C ALA A 8 3.18 -2.41 13.64
N ARG A 9 3.21 -2.57 12.31
CA ARG A 9 4.33 -2.11 11.47
C ARG A 9 4.54 -0.60 11.59
N CYS A 10 3.49 0.19 11.43
CA CYS A 10 3.55 1.64 11.53
C CYS A 10 3.95 2.10 12.93
N LEU A 11 3.47 1.44 13.99
CA LEU A 11 3.88 1.74 15.36
C LEU A 11 5.39 1.54 15.54
N GLN A 12 5.97 0.49 14.95
CA GLN A 12 7.41 0.23 14.99
C GLN A 12 8.23 1.25 14.18
N LEU A 13 7.78 1.57 12.96
CA LEU A 13 8.55 2.42 12.03
C LEU A 13 8.37 3.92 12.29
N LEU A 14 7.16 4.34 12.64
CA LEU A 14 6.72 5.74 12.61
C LEU A 14 6.15 6.21 13.96
N GLY A 15 6.08 5.33 14.96
CA GLY A 15 5.65 5.64 16.33
C GLY A 15 4.15 5.83 16.52
N LYS A 16 3.32 5.54 15.51
CA LYS A 16 1.85 5.60 15.56
C LYS A 16 1.21 4.54 14.65
N PRO A 17 -0.02 4.08 14.95
CA PRO A 17 -0.69 3.04 14.17
C PRO A 17 -1.27 3.53 12.83
N PHE A 18 -1.64 4.83 12.72
CA PHE A 18 -2.24 5.42 11.51
C PHE A 18 -3.44 4.65 10.94
N THR A 19 -4.31 4.15 11.83
CA THR A 19 -5.51 3.37 11.50
C THR A 19 -6.34 3.99 10.38
N GLU A 20 -6.53 5.31 10.40
CA GLU A 20 -7.32 6.03 9.41
C GLU A 20 -6.78 5.89 7.98
N ILE A 21 -5.46 5.78 7.82
CA ILE A 21 -4.81 5.63 6.52
C ILE A 21 -4.99 4.21 6.00
N HIS A 22 -4.82 3.21 6.87
CA HIS A 22 -5.04 1.80 6.51
C HIS A 22 -6.49 1.54 6.13
N VAL A 23 -7.44 2.06 6.93
CA VAL A 23 -8.87 1.94 6.63
C VAL A 23 -9.22 2.62 5.31
N TRP A 24 -8.60 3.76 4.98
CA TRP A 24 -8.85 4.42 3.71
C TRP A 24 -8.35 3.59 2.53
N LEU A 25 -7.13 3.04 2.61
CA LEU A 25 -6.54 2.21 1.55
C LEU A 25 -7.36 0.95 1.32
N ASP A 26 -7.85 0.35 2.39
CA ASP A 26 -8.64 -0.88 2.36
C ASP A 26 -10.16 -0.65 2.33
N ARG A 27 -10.64 0.59 2.12
CA ARG A 27 -12.08 0.89 2.26
C ARG A 27 -13.01 0.04 1.40
N HIS A 28 -12.48 -0.53 0.32
CA HIS A 28 -13.21 -1.42 -0.58
C HIS A 28 -13.09 -2.91 -0.24
N GLN A 29 -12.28 -3.33 0.73
CA GLN A 29 -12.02 -4.75 1.02
C GLN A 29 -13.24 -5.51 1.57
N ASP A 30 -14.23 -4.81 2.11
CA ASP A 30 -15.41 -5.40 2.74
C ASP A 30 -16.36 -5.99 1.69
N PHE A 31 -16.40 -7.31 1.58
CA PHE A 31 -17.26 -8.03 0.63
C PHE A 31 -18.76 -7.76 0.84
N GLU A 32 -19.22 -7.54 2.07
CA GLU A 32 -20.65 -7.28 2.33
C GLU A 32 -21.08 -5.92 1.78
N LYS A 33 -20.16 -4.94 1.80
CA LYS A 33 -20.41 -3.59 1.27
C LYS A 33 -20.03 -3.45 -0.20
N HIS A 34 -19.03 -4.19 -0.66
CA HIS A 34 -18.40 -4.03 -1.97
C HIS A 34 -18.23 -5.38 -2.71
N PRO A 35 -19.30 -6.17 -2.91
CA PRO A 35 -19.20 -7.56 -3.39
C PRO A 35 -18.57 -7.72 -4.79
N PHE A 36 -18.58 -6.67 -5.61
CA PHE A 36 -18.02 -6.68 -6.97
C PHE A 36 -16.57 -6.24 -7.07
N VAL A 37 -16.03 -5.60 -6.02
CA VAL A 37 -14.70 -4.97 -6.05
C VAL A 37 -13.85 -5.29 -4.83
N SER A 38 -14.38 -5.99 -3.83
CA SER A 38 -13.66 -6.36 -2.61
C SER A 38 -12.41 -7.18 -2.90
N ASP A 39 -12.49 -8.04 -3.90
CA ASP A 39 -11.40 -8.90 -4.33
C ASP A 39 -10.29 -8.13 -5.06
N ASP A 40 -10.60 -6.94 -5.58
CA ASP A 40 -9.72 -6.07 -6.36
C ASP A 40 -9.40 -4.75 -5.64
N HIS A 41 -9.66 -4.63 -4.32
CA HIS A 41 -9.42 -3.40 -3.55
C HIS A 41 -7.98 -2.86 -3.73
N ARG A 42 -7.00 -3.76 -3.88
CA ARG A 42 -5.59 -3.42 -4.11
C ARG A 42 -5.39 -2.66 -5.42
N VAL A 43 -6.09 -3.07 -6.47
CA VAL A 43 -6.06 -2.41 -7.78
C VAL A 43 -6.60 -0.98 -7.71
N ILE A 44 -7.44 -0.67 -6.71
CA ILE A 44 -8.09 0.64 -6.55
C ILE A 44 -7.20 1.64 -5.83
N HIS A 45 -6.45 1.20 -4.80
CA HIS A 45 -5.71 2.11 -3.92
C HIS A 45 -4.26 1.69 -3.59
N HIS A 46 -3.86 0.44 -3.81
CA HIS A 46 -2.52 -0.04 -3.47
C HIS A 46 -1.53 0.18 -4.62
N HIS A 47 -1.47 1.41 -5.12
CA HIS A 47 -0.56 1.82 -6.17
C HIS A 47 -0.10 3.27 -5.97
N PHE A 48 0.88 3.70 -6.75
CA PHE A 48 1.49 5.02 -6.63
C PHE A 48 0.48 6.17 -6.70
N GLU A 49 -0.50 6.11 -7.60
CA GLU A 49 -1.55 7.12 -7.71
C GLU A 49 -2.51 7.11 -6.51
N GLY A 50 -2.68 5.98 -5.84
CA GLY A 50 -3.37 5.88 -4.56
C GLY A 50 -2.63 6.62 -3.44
N LEU A 51 -1.29 6.59 -3.44
CA LEU A 51 -0.48 7.41 -2.53
C LEU A 51 -0.66 8.91 -2.78
N GLN A 52 -0.78 9.32 -4.05
CA GLN A 52 -1.06 10.72 -4.38
C GLN A 52 -2.45 11.15 -3.90
N GLN A 53 -3.46 10.28 -4.01
CA GLN A 53 -4.78 10.55 -3.44
C GLN A 53 -4.73 10.72 -1.92
N ILE A 54 -4.01 9.83 -1.21
CA ILE A 54 -3.76 9.98 0.23
C ILE A 54 -3.11 11.33 0.53
N ARG A 55 -2.06 11.72 -0.20
CA ARG A 55 -1.37 13.00 -0.01
C ARG A 55 -2.29 14.20 -0.13
N ASP A 56 -3.23 14.15 -1.08
CA ASP A 56 -4.15 15.25 -1.37
C ASP A 56 -5.30 15.32 -0.33
N GLU A 57 -5.75 14.17 0.18
CA GLU A 57 -6.85 14.07 1.16
C GLU A 57 -6.39 14.21 2.63
N PHE A 58 -5.26 13.60 2.96
CA PHE A 58 -4.66 13.56 4.28
C PHE A 58 -3.28 14.18 4.14
N VAL A 59 -3.14 15.44 4.55
CA VAL A 59 -1.87 16.17 4.81
C VAL A 59 -0.57 15.36 4.63
N SER A 60 0.43 15.92 3.96
CA SER A 60 1.64 15.25 3.43
C SER A 60 2.34 14.17 4.28
N TRP A 61 2.21 14.19 5.62
CA TRP A 61 2.73 13.12 6.48
C TRP A 61 2.05 11.76 6.27
N ALA A 62 0.81 11.72 5.74
CA ALA A 62 0.06 10.49 5.53
C ALA A 62 0.64 9.57 4.45
N ILE A 63 1.57 10.09 3.64
CA ILE A 63 2.26 9.32 2.60
C ILE A 63 3.06 8.18 3.21
N LEU A 64 3.75 8.41 4.33
CA LEU A 64 4.62 7.40 4.94
C LEU A 64 3.86 6.15 5.42
N PRO A 65 2.79 6.26 6.24
CA PRO A 65 2.02 5.07 6.62
C PRO A 65 1.33 4.41 5.42
N ALA A 66 0.89 5.19 4.42
CA ALA A 66 0.31 4.62 3.21
C ALA A 66 1.34 3.84 2.38
N LEU A 67 2.56 4.37 2.25
CA LEU A 67 3.67 3.71 1.59
C LEU A 67 3.99 2.40 2.30
N ALA A 68 4.17 2.43 3.62
CA ALA A 68 4.43 1.23 4.42
C ALA A 68 3.36 0.14 4.22
N HIS A 69 2.08 0.53 4.22
CA HIS A 69 0.96 -0.39 3.98
C HIS A 69 1.05 -1.07 2.61
N ILE A 70 1.21 -0.30 1.54
CA ILE A 70 1.29 -0.84 0.18
C ILE A 70 2.51 -1.75 0.04
N MET A 71 3.66 -1.38 0.62
CA MET A 71 4.85 -2.22 0.58
C MET A 71 4.69 -3.54 1.33
N ASP A 72 4.05 -3.53 2.50
CA ASP A 72 3.73 -4.77 3.23
C ASP A 72 2.91 -5.72 2.34
N ASP A 73 1.95 -5.16 1.60
CA ASP A 73 0.98 -5.91 0.82
C ASP A 73 1.47 -6.35 -0.57
N CYS A 74 2.34 -5.55 -1.18
CA CYS A 74 2.92 -5.76 -2.50
C CYS A 74 4.38 -6.26 -2.41
N LEU A 75 4.82 -6.73 -1.23
CA LEU A 75 6.15 -7.32 -0.99
C LEU A 75 7.33 -6.39 -1.36
N GLY A 76 7.23 -5.14 -0.92
CA GLY A 76 8.24 -4.11 -1.10
C GLY A 76 8.27 -3.46 -2.48
N TYR A 77 7.28 -3.77 -3.33
CA TYR A 77 7.06 -3.10 -4.61
C TYR A 77 5.92 -2.08 -4.49
N ILE A 78 6.03 -0.94 -5.16
CA ILE A 78 4.92 0.01 -5.31
C ILE A 78 4.49 -0.03 -6.77
N PRO A 79 3.39 -0.74 -7.11
CA PRO A 79 2.90 -0.75 -8.47
C PRO A 79 2.31 0.61 -8.84
N THR A 80 2.24 0.88 -10.13
CA THR A 80 1.42 1.94 -10.72
C THR A 80 0.05 1.39 -11.09
N LYS A 81 -0.94 2.27 -11.24
CA LYS A 81 -2.26 1.87 -11.75
C LYS A 81 -2.17 1.27 -13.14
N GLU A 82 -1.29 1.82 -13.98
CA GLU A 82 -1.07 1.32 -15.34
C GLU A 82 -0.52 -0.11 -15.34
N GLU A 83 0.37 -0.46 -14.41
CA GLU A 83 0.90 -1.83 -14.30
C GLU A 83 -0.16 -2.86 -13.94
N TYR A 84 -1.15 -2.51 -13.10
CA TYR A 84 -2.31 -3.35 -12.87
C TYR A 84 -3.14 -3.53 -14.14
N LEU A 85 -3.43 -2.43 -14.87
CA LEU A 85 -4.24 -2.46 -16.10
C LEU A 85 -3.56 -3.23 -17.24
N ALA A 86 -2.23 -3.15 -17.32
CA ALA A 86 -1.43 -3.83 -18.32
C ALA A 86 -1.11 -5.29 -17.96
N GLY A 87 -1.45 -5.75 -16.75
CA GLY A 87 -1.13 -7.11 -16.28
C GLY A 87 0.37 -7.35 -16.02
N VAL A 88 1.13 -6.27 -15.80
CA VAL A 88 2.57 -6.32 -15.43
C VAL A 88 2.73 -6.86 -14.01
N VAL A 89 1.78 -6.51 -13.13
CA VAL A 89 1.66 -7.05 -11.77
C VAL A 89 0.40 -7.91 -11.65
N ASP A 90 0.43 -8.88 -10.74
CA ASP A 90 -0.75 -9.67 -10.38
C ASP A 90 -1.76 -8.86 -9.55
N ARG A 91 -2.89 -9.47 -9.19
CA ARG A 91 -3.93 -8.84 -8.34
C ARG A 91 -3.44 -8.44 -6.94
N TYR A 92 -2.27 -8.93 -6.50
CA TYR A 92 -1.64 -8.55 -5.24
C TYR A 92 -0.59 -7.44 -5.40
N GLY A 93 -0.41 -6.90 -6.61
CA GLY A 93 0.56 -5.86 -6.92
C GLY A 93 1.98 -6.38 -7.07
N ARG A 94 2.17 -7.68 -7.34
CA ARG A 94 3.49 -8.31 -7.45
C ARG A 94 3.89 -8.44 -8.93
N PRO A 95 5.06 -7.92 -9.34
CA PRO A 95 5.53 -8.06 -10.71
C PRO A 95 5.88 -9.51 -11.03
N GLN A 96 5.72 -9.90 -12.30
CA GLN A 96 6.15 -11.21 -12.79
C GLN A 96 7.65 -11.45 -12.55
N ASN A 97 8.46 -10.39 -12.65
CA ASN A 97 9.87 -10.43 -12.31
C ASN A 97 10.06 -10.28 -10.79
N GLN A 98 10.07 -11.40 -10.08
CA GLN A 98 10.21 -11.44 -8.62
C GLN A 98 11.50 -10.83 -8.07
N LYS A 99 12.52 -10.56 -8.91
CA LYS A 99 13.75 -9.87 -8.49
C LYS A 99 13.51 -8.41 -8.07
N LEU A 100 12.37 -7.84 -8.45
CA LEU A 100 11.95 -6.48 -8.06
C LEU A 100 11.34 -6.45 -6.66
N LEU A 101 10.97 -7.60 -6.10
CA LEU A 101 10.39 -7.68 -4.77
C LEU A 101 11.46 -7.49 -3.69
N ASN A 102 11.11 -6.76 -2.64
CA ASN A 102 11.93 -6.59 -1.46
C ASN A 102 11.11 -6.90 -0.19
N PRO A 103 11.00 -8.19 0.21
CA PRO A 103 10.24 -8.56 1.40
C PRO A 103 10.84 -8.04 2.71
N ARG A 104 12.04 -7.45 2.67
CA ARG A 104 12.75 -6.84 3.81
C ARG A 104 12.84 -5.33 3.68
N TRP A 105 11.95 -4.72 2.90
CA TRP A 105 11.95 -3.28 2.64
C TRP A 105 11.99 -2.43 3.92
N PHE A 106 11.36 -2.92 4.99
CA PHE A 106 11.26 -2.23 6.27
C PHE A 106 12.63 -2.02 6.95
N GLU A 107 13.65 -2.82 6.63
CA GLU A 107 15.00 -2.70 7.22
C GLU A 107 15.64 -1.33 6.90
N ASN A 108 15.27 -0.69 5.78
CA ASN A 108 15.83 0.58 5.33
C ASN A 108 14.78 1.68 5.15
N PHE A 109 13.55 1.50 5.65
CA PHE A 109 12.42 2.38 5.34
C PHE A 109 12.66 3.85 5.71
N MET A 110 13.31 4.10 6.84
CA MET A 110 13.65 5.46 7.29
C MET A 110 14.80 6.10 6.51
N HIS A 111 15.49 5.34 5.67
CA HIS A 111 16.55 5.79 4.78
C HIS A 111 16.10 5.87 3.33
N TRP A 112 14.81 5.63 3.05
CA TRP A 112 14.30 5.62 1.71
C TRP A 112 13.97 7.04 1.25
N ASP A 113 14.74 7.55 0.28
CA ASP A 113 14.44 8.81 -0.39
C ASP A 113 13.15 8.65 -1.18
N ILE A 114 12.06 9.28 -0.72
CA ILE A 114 10.82 9.37 -1.49
C ILE A 114 11.14 10.14 -2.78
N PRO A 115 10.98 9.55 -3.98
CA PRO A 115 11.18 10.28 -5.22
C PRO A 115 10.27 11.52 -5.23
N LYS A 116 10.88 12.69 -5.45
CA LYS A 116 10.18 13.98 -5.54
C LYS A 116 9.31 14.08 -6.78
#